data_AF-A0A6B2V0K9-F1
#
_entry.id   AF-A0A6B2V0K9-F1
#
_cell.length_a   1.000
_cell.length_b   1.000
_cell.length_c   1.000
_cell.angle_alpha   90.00
_cell.angle_beta   90.00
_cell.angle_gamma   90.00
#
_symmetry.space_group_name_H-M   'P 1'
#
loop_
_entity.id
_entity.type
_entity.pdbx_description
1 polymer ?
#
loop_
_entity_poly.entity_id
_entity_poly.type
_entity_poly.pdbx_seq_one_letter_code
_entity_poly.pdbx_strand_id
1 'polypeptide(L)'
;MPSTATEAPAARLAAAVADVLGTDWTPPTELDWPVVFTSEAADRDLTLYPDRKNRRLIFELSPAGAATGDFDRRLIAKYTPDLTGHDSIDGWLAHGDLAAVADALAVILERLIELPLPERVALADPLQTEREQLAEQARELAANASYFAAGLIWSQPVGDDAQRLATLARNLAHTATRVDELRGHKNPRR
;
A
#
# COMPACT_ATOMS: atom_id res chain seq x y z
N MET A 1 33.41 -31.26 23.39
CA MET A 1 33.17 -30.55 22.11
C MET A 1 32.38 -29.30 22.44
N PRO A 2 32.81 -28.10 22.01
CA PRO A 2 32.04 -26.90 22.27
C PRO A 2 30.75 -26.96 21.44
N SER A 3 29.62 -26.79 22.11
CA SER A 3 28.31 -26.60 21.49
C SER A 3 28.37 -25.28 20.71
N THR A 4 28.48 -25.34 19.37
CA THR A 4 28.25 -24.18 18.51
C THR A 4 26.82 -23.73 18.77
N ALA A 5 26.64 -22.61 19.47
CA ALA A 5 25.33 -22.00 19.61
C ALA A 5 24.80 -21.75 18.20
N THR A 6 23.73 -22.45 17.81
CA THR A 6 23.11 -22.26 16.51
C THR A 6 22.56 -20.83 16.49
N GLU A 7 23.21 -19.94 15.74
CA GLU A 7 22.69 -18.59 15.52
C GLU A 7 21.26 -18.67 15.00
N ALA A 8 20.40 -17.77 15.49
CA ALA A 8 19.00 -17.74 15.08
C ALA A 8 18.91 -17.57 13.55
N PRO A 9 17.96 -18.23 12.85
CA PRO A 9 17.81 -18.15 11.40
C PRO A 9 17.76 -16.72 10.84
N ALA A 10 17.11 -15.81 11.58
CA ALA A 10 17.05 -14.39 11.24
C ALA A 10 18.43 -13.72 11.31
N ALA A 11 19.20 -13.98 12.37
CA ALA A 11 20.57 -13.47 12.54
C ALA A 11 21.51 -13.98 11.44
N ARG A 12 21.42 -15.27 11.07
CA ARG A 12 22.22 -15.85 10.00
C ARG A 12 21.96 -15.19 8.65
N LEU A 13 20.68 -14.97 8.28
CA LEU A 13 20.34 -14.28 7.05
C LEU A 13 20.76 -12.80 7.09
N ALA A 14 20.54 -12.12 8.22
CA ALA A 14 20.95 -10.73 8.40
C ALA A 14 22.45 -10.56 8.20
N ALA A 15 23.28 -11.44 8.76
CA ALA A 15 24.73 -11.40 8.56
C ALA A 15 25.11 -11.56 7.08
N ALA A 16 24.56 -12.57 6.40
CA ALA A 16 24.84 -12.80 4.98
C ALA A 16 24.40 -11.62 4.09
N VAL A 17 23.29 -10.96 4.42
CA VAL A 17 22.80 -9.79 3.67
C VAL A 17 23.61 -8.54 4.00
N ALA A 18 24.04 -8.36 5.26
CA ALA A 18 24.89 -7.24 5.66
C ALA A 18 26.22 -7.23 4.89
N ASP A 19 26.82 -8.41 4.68
CA ASP A 19 28.06 -8.55 3.88
C ASP A 19 27.88 -8.11 2.42
N VAL A 20 26.68 -8.30 1.87
CA VAL A 20 26.33 -7.90 0.49
C VAL A 20 26.05 -6.39 0.41
N LEU A 21 25.27 -5.84 1.34
CA LEU A 21 24.82 -4.45 1.30
C LEU A 21 25.93 -3.45 1.63
N GLY A 22 26.98 -3.88 2.31
CA GLY A 22 28.07 -3.02 2.75
C GLY A 22 27.63 -2.02 3.83
N THR A 23 28.30 -0.86 3.89
CA THR A 23 28.14 0.11 4.99
C THR A 23 27.03 1.14 4.77
N ASP A 24 26.43 1.19 3.58
CA ASP A 24 25.40 2.17 3.21
C ASP A 24 24.02 1.84 3.80
N TRP A 25 23.90 0.66 4.40
CA TRP A 25 22.71 0.15 5.05
C TRP A 25 22.98 -0.09 6.53
N THR A 26 22.14 0.49 7.38
CA THR A 26 22.16 0.24 8.81
C THR A 26 21.51 -1.11 9.09
N PRO A 27 22.21 -2.04 9.77
CA PRO A 27 21.66 -3.33 10.11
C PRO A 27 20.57 -3.22 11.18
N PRO A 28 19.66 -4.21 11.24
CA PRO A 28 18.61 -4.28 12.26
C PRO A 28 19.18 -4.31 13.67
N THR A 29 18.52 -3.61 14.60
CA THR A 29 18.80 -3.69 16.03
C THR A 29 18.19 -4.94 16.68
N GLU A 30 17.08 -5.43 16.14
CA GLU A 30 16.39 -6.66 16.56
C GLU A 30 16.47 -7.72 15.47
N LEU A 31 17.02 -8.89 15.82
CA LEU A 31 17.22 -10.01 14.88
C LEU A 31 16.08 -11.03 15.02
N ASP A 32 14.85 -10.57 14.75
CA ASP A 32 13.67 -11.41 14.57
C ASP A 32 12.96 -11.07 13.25
N TRP A 33 12.01 -11.88 12.83
CA TRP A 33 11.25 -11.64 11.61
C TRP A 33 10.16 -10.58 11.80
N PRO A 34 9.95 -9.67 10.83
CA PRO A 34 10.80 -9.43 9.67
C PRO A 34 12.08 -8.67 10.03
N VAL A 35 13.17 -8.98 9.33
CA VAL A 35 14.48 -8.33 9.52
C VAL A 35 14.54 -7.10 8.62
N VAL A 36 14.85 -5.93 9.17
CA VAL A 36 14.81 -4.65 8.43
C VAL A 36 16.18 -3.97 8.42
N PHE A 37 16.67 -3.68 7.23
CA PHE A 37 17.83 -2.81 7.00
C PHE A 37 17.35 -1.43 6.56
N THR A 38 17.96 -0.37 7.03
CA THR A 38 17.55 1.01 6.69
C THR A 38 18.72 1.75 6.04
N SER A 39 18.48 2.43 4.93
CA SER A 39 19.43 3.34 4.30
C SER A 39 18.93 4.77 4.45
N GLU A 40 19.51 5.52 5.38
CA GLU A 40 19.18 6.94 5.60
C GLU A 40 19.53 7.79 4.37
N ALA A 41 20.63 7.47 3.68
CA ALA A 41 21.07 8.20 2.50
C ALA A 41 20.11 8.05 1.32
N ALA A 42 19.49 6.87 1.17
CA ALA A 42 18.54 6.60 0.10
C ALA A 42 17.07 6.84 0.50
N ASP A 43 16.79 7.07 1.79
CA ASP A 43 15.44 7.11 2.39
C ASP A 43 14.63 5.83 2.13
N ARG A 44 15.26 4.66 2.38
CA ARG A 44 14.68 3.33 2.08
C ARG A 44 14.82 2.35 3.23
N ASP A 45 13.85 1.45 3.32
CA ASP A 45 13.91 0.23 4.13
C ASP A 45 13.96 -0.99 3.22
N LEU A 46 14.80 -1.96 3.57
CA LEU A 46 14.88 -3.29 2.99
C LEU A 46 14.45 -4.31 4.04
N THR A 47 13.27 -4.87 3.84
CA THR A 47 12.64 -5.84 4.73
C THR A 47 12.83 -7.25 4.19
N LEU A 48 13.26 -8.17 5.06
CA LEU A 48 13.58 -9.56 4.73
C LEU A 48 12.71 -10.49 5.57
N TYR A 49 12.10 -11.48 4.93
CA TYR A 49 11.37 -12.53 5.67
C TYR A 49 11.20 -13.82 4.86
N PRO A 50 11.09 -14.98 5.53
CA PRO A 50 10.72 -16.23 4.88
C PRO A 50 9.21 -16.26 4.60
N ASP A 51 8.85 -16.43 3.33
CA ASP A 51 7.50 -16.84 2.93
C ASP A 51 7.38 -18.36 3.12
N ARG A 52 6.99 -18.76 4.33
CA ARG A 52 6.87 -20.17 4.76
C ARG A 52 5.90 -20.97 3.89
N LYS A 53 4.84 -20.33 3.40
CA LYS A 53 3.82 -20.97 2.56
C LYS A 53 4.38 -21.37 1.21
N ASN A 54 5.18 -20.49 0.60
CA ASN A 54 5.77 -20.73 -0.72
C ASN A 54 7.24 -21.17 -0.66
N ARG A 55 7.77 -21.41 0.54
CA ARG A 55 9.12 -21.89 0.84
C ARG A 55 10.23 -21.09 0.15
N ARG A 56 10.18 -19.76 0.28
CA ARG A 56 11.10 -18.82 -0.37
C ARG A 56 11.44 -17.67 0.56
N LEU A 57 12.50 -16.94 0.25
CA LEU A 57 12.82 -15.64 0.88
C LEU A 57 12.17 -14.52 0.09
N ILE A 58 11.70 -13.51 0.82
CA ILE A 58 11.18 -12.25 0.27
C ILE A 58 12.11 -11.13 0.69
N PHE A 59 12.43 -10.28 -0.28
CA PHE A 59 13.17 -9.03 -0.13
C PHE A 59 12.24 -7.92 -0.59
N GLU A 60 11.83 -7.06 0.34
CA GLU A 60 10.91 -5.97 0.09
C GLU A 60 11.64 -4.64 0.30
N LEU A 61 11.71 -3.83 -0.75
CA LEU A 61 12.26 -2.49 -0.71
C LEU A 61 11.11 -1.48 -0.67
N SER A 62 11.11 -0.60 0.33
CA SER A 62 10.08 0.43 0.52
C SER A 62 10.71 1.77 0.88
N PRO A 63 9.96 2.89 0.78
CA PRO A 63 10.36 4.14 1.44
C PRO A 63 10.60 3.91 2.93
N ALA A 64 11.55 4.62 3.52
CA ALA A 64 11.81 4.50 4.96
C ALA A 64 10.57 4.89 5.77
N GLY A 65 10.23 4.07 6.77
CA GLY A 65 9.06 4.31 7.63
C GLY A 65 7.71 4.25 6.90
N ALA A 66 7.66 3.61 5.72
CA ALA A 66 6.45 3.47 4.93
C ALA A 66 5.26 2.96 5.76
N ALA A 67 4.13 3.64 5.65
CA ALA A 67 2.93 3.21 6.34
C ALA A 67 2.38 1.91 5.71
N THR A 68 1.53 1.19 6.44
CA THR A 68 0.77 0.05 5.90
C THR A 68 -0.08 0.41 4.68
N GLY A 69 -0.25 1.68 4.32
CA GLY A 69 -0.92 2.14 3.10
C GLY A 69 -0.03 2.27 1.85
N ASP A 70 1.31 2.28 1.97
CA ASP A 70 2.25 2.49 0.85
C ASP A 70 2.59 1.18 0.12
N PHE A 71 1.62 0.30 -0.10
CA PHE A 71 1.84 -0.99 -0.76
C PHE A 71 2.25 -0.86 -2.24
N ASP A 72 1.75 0.18 -2.91
CA ASP A 72 2.01 0.51 -4.30
C ASP A 72 3.44 1.00 -4.58
N ARG A 73 4.15 1.43 -3.52
CA ARG A 73 5.51 1.97 -3.60
C ARG A 73 6.59 0.95 -3.25
N ARG A 74 6.22 -0.32 -3.08
CA ARG A 74 7.14 -1.40 -2.69
C ARG A 74 7.64 -2.15 -3.91
N LEU A 75 8.93 -2.46 -3.93
CA LEU A 75 9.51 -3.42 -4.87
C LEU A 75 9.78 -4.73 -4.14
N ILE A 76 9.51 -5.85 -4.81
CA ILE A 76 9.63 -7.17 -4.20
C ILE A 76 10.52 -8.05 -5.07
N ALA A 77 11.61 -8.56 -4.50
CA ALA A 77 12.36 -9.67 -5.06
C ALA A 77 12.17 -10.93 -4.22
N LYS A 78 12.42 -12.08 -4.84
CA LYS A 78 12.18 -13.39 -4.25
C LYS A 78 13.31 -14.34 -4.58
N TYR A 79 13.72 -15.14 -3.61
CA TYR A 79 14.70 -16.18 -3.80
C TYR A 79 14.14 -17.52 -3.32
N THR A 80 14.16 -18.54 -4.18
CA THR A 80 13.71 -19.88 -3.82
C THR A 80 14.94 -20.78 -3.71
N PRO A 81 15.39 -21.12 -2.49
CA PRO A 81 16.53 -22.00 -2.32
C PRO A 81 16.18 -23.44 -2.72
N ASP A 82 17.21 -24.21 -3.05
CA ASP A 82 17.09 -25.66 -3.07
C ASP A 82 16.97 -26.17 -1.63
N LEU A 83 15.86 -26.86 -1.34
CA LEU A 83 15.54 -27.41 -0.03
C LEU A 83 15.93 -28.88 0.09
N THR A 84 16.70 -29.43 -0.85
CA THR A 84 17.18 -30.80 -0.78
C THR A 84 17.89 -31.03 0.57
N GLY A 85 17.36 -31.96 1.37
CA GLY A 85 17.85 -32.24 2.74
C GLY A 85 17.19 -31.42 3.86
N HIS A 86 16.19 -30.58 3.55
CA HIS A 86 15.47 -29.76 4.53
C HIS A 86 13.95 -29.81 4.31
N ASP A 87 13.19 -29.97 5.40
CA ASP A 87 11.72 -30.07 5.32
C ASP A 87 11.02 -28.71 5.12
N SER A 88 11.71 -27.60 5.46
CA SER A 88 11.14 -26.25 5.44
C SER A 88 12.20 -25.17 5.18
N ILE A 89 11.74 -23.97 4.82
CA ILE A 89 12.59 -22.79 4.66
C ILE A 89 13.25 -22.38 5.99
N ASP A 90 12.56 -22.53 7.12
CA ASP A 90 13.14 -22.24 8.44
C ASP A 90 14.25 -23.24 8.77
N GLY A 91 14.06 -24.53 8.44
CA GLY A 91 15.08 -25.57 8.59
C GLY A 91 16.30 -25.35 7.70
N TRP A 92 16.09 -24.89 6.46
CA TRP A 92 17.16 -24.49 5.55
C TRP A 92 17.87 -23.22 6.02
N LEU A 93 17.17 -22.19 6.50
CA LEU A 93 17.82 -21.00 7.07
C LEU A 93 18.61 -21.33 8.35
N ALA A 94 18.13 -22.30 9.13
CA ALA A 94 18.78 -22.72 10.36
C ALA A 94 20.07 -23.53 10.13
N HIS A 95 20.16 -24.31 9.04
CA HIS A 95 21.27 -25.28 8.85
C HIS A 95 21.90 -25.31 7.45
N GLY A 96 21.25 -24.71 6.46
CA GLY A 96 21.73 -24.63 5.09
C GLY A 96 22.94 -23.72 4.94
N ASP A 97 23.63 -23.88 3.82
CA ASP A 97 24.82 -23.10 3.48
C ASP A 97 24.42 -21.78 2.79
N LEU A 98 24.43 -20.69 3.56
CA LEU A 98 24.16 -19.35 3.04
C LEU A 98 25.32 -18.82 2.18
N ALA A 99 26.55 -19.28 2.38
CA ALA A 99 27.69 -18.86 1.58
C ALA A 99 27.57 -19.39 0.15
N ALA A 100 27.05 -20.62 -0.02
CA ALA A 100 26.79 -21.21 -1.34
C ALA A 100 25.79 -20.42 -2.19
N VAL A 101 24.97 -19.55 -1.59
CA VAL A 101 23.96 -18.75 -2.28
C VAL A 101 24.26 -17.24 -2.24
N ALA A 102 25.40 -16.83 -1.66
CA ALA A 102 25.75 -15.44 -1.46
C ALA A 102 25.77 -14.64 -2.77
N ASP A 103 26.38 -15.17 -3.83
CA ASP A 103 26.42 -14.52 -5.14
C ASP A 103 25.01 -14.32 -5.74
N ALA A 104 24.12 -15.31 -5.56
CA ALA A 104 22.75 -15.21 -6.04
C ALA A 104 21.96 -14.14 -5.26
N LEU A 105 22.18 -14.06 -3.94
CA LEU A 105 21.59 -13.02 -3.10
C LEU A 105 22.13 -11.64 -3.48
N ALA A 106 23.43 -11.52 -3.75
CA ALA A 106 24.06 -10.27 -4.21
C ALA A 106 23.41 -9.74 -5.48
N VAL A 107 23.31 -10.57 -6.52
CA VAL A 107 22.67 -10.18 -7.79
C VAL A 107 21.21 -9.77 -7.59
N ILE A 108 20.46 -10.45 -6.71
CA ILE A 108 19.06 -10.10 -6.42
C ILE A 108 18.97 -8.76 -5.71
N LEU A 109 19.80 -8.55 -4.69
CA LEU A 109 19.80 -7.35 -3.87
C LEU A 109 20.26 -6.14 -4.66
N GLU A 110 21.39 -6.23 -5.39
CA GLU A 110 21.90 -5.17 -6.27
C GLU A 110 20.83 -4.72 -7.26
N ARG A 111 20.20 -5.66 -7.98
CA ARG A 111 19.12 -5.32 -8.93
C ARG A 111 17.92 -4.70 -8.24
N LEU A 112 17.57 -5.14 -7.03
CA LEU A 112 16.44 -4.59 -6.31
C LEU A 112 16.71 -3.15 -5.86
N ILE A 113 17.89 -2.86 -5.32
CA ILE A 113 18.24 -1.54 -4.79
C ILE A 113 18.52 -0.51 -5.89
N GLU A 114 19.02 -0.93 -7.05
CA GLU A 114 19.24 -0.06 -8.22
C GLU A 114 17.93 0.46 -8.84
N LEU A 115 16.84 -0.29 -8.68
CA LEU A 115 15.55 0.14 -9.22
C LEU A 115 15.01 1.35 -8.45
N PRO A 116 14.51 2.38 -9.16
CA PRO A 116 13.81 3.47 -8.51
C PRO A 116 12.51 2.95 -7.90
N LEU A 117 12.20 3.39 -6.68
CA LEU A 117 10.91 3.09 -6.07
C LEU A 117 9.79 3.72 -6.91
N PRO A 118 8.64 3.04 -7.07
CA PRO A 118 7.48 3.63 -7.73
C PRO A 118 7.09 4.95 -7.05
N GLU A 119 6.86 5.97 -7.87
CA GLU A 119 6.30 7.23 -7.37
C GLU A 119 4.89 7.01 -6.84
N ARG A 120 4.52 7.82 -5.84
CA ARG A 120 3.15 7.83 -5.34
C ARG A 120 2.24 8.40 -6.41
N VAL A 121 1.69 7.54 -7.25
CA VAL A 121 0.61 7.94 -8.14
C VAL A 121 -0.61 8.07 -7.24
N ALA A 122 -1.10 9.30 -7.04
CA ALA A 122 -2.43 9.47 -6.47
C ALA A 122 -3.38 8.64 -7.34
N LEU A 123 -3.84 7.51 -6.83
CA LEU A 123 -4.95 6.77 -7.42
C LEU A 123 -6.07 7.80 -7.47
N ALA A 124 -6.30 8.39 -8.65
CA ALA A 124 -7.39 9.30 -8.87
C ALA A 124 -8.63 8.53 -8.41
N ASP A 125 -9.23 8.93 -7.29
CA ASP A 125 -10.50 8.34 -6.87
C ASP A 125 -11.46 8.68 -8.01
N PRO A 126 -11.89 7.68 -8.81
CA PRO A 126 -12.68 7.94 -10.00
C PRO A 126 -14.06 8.52 -9.64
N LEU A 127 -14.37 8.63 -8.34
CA LEU A 127 -15.58 9.21 -7.78
C LEU A 127 -15.35 10.55 -7.06
N GLN A 128 -14.11 11.05 -6.98
CA GLN A 128 -13.83 12.28 -6.24
C GLN A 128 -14.56 13.47 -6.86
N THR A 129 -14.45 13.64 -8.18
CA THR A 129 -15.12 14.71 -8.91
C THR A 129 -16.64 14.63 -8.76
N GLU A 130 -17.23 13.43 -8.88
CA GLU A 130 -18.66 13.21 -8.74
C GLU A 130 -19.16 13.45 -7.29
N ARG A 131 -18.36 13.12 -6.26
CA ARG A 131 -18.69 13.40 -4.85
C ARG A 131 -18.63 14.89 -4.54
N GLU A 132 -17.62 15.59 -5.06
CA GLU A 132 -17.51 17.04 -4.92
C GLU A 132 -18.69 17.75 -5.58
N GLN A 133 -19.09 17.33 -6.79
CA GLN A 133 -20.28 17.82 -7.47
C GLN A 133 -21.57 17.54 -6.68
N LEU A 134 -21.72 16.34 -6.11
CA LEU A 134 -22.87 15.98 -5.28
C LEU A 134 -22.94 16.87 -4.01
N ALA A 135 -21.80 17.10 -3.37
CA ALA A 135 -21.71 17.93 -2.17
C ALA A 135 -22.03 19.41 -2.47
N GLU A 136 -21.60 19.93 -3.61
CA GLU A 136 -21.92 21.29 -4.04
C GLU A 136 -23.41 21.43 -4.38
N GLN A 137 -23.97 20.50 -5.15
CA GLN A 137 -25.40 20.49 -5.49
C GLN A 137 -26.29 20.37 -4.24
N ALA A 138 -25.88 19.57 -3.25
CA ALA A 138 -26.60 19.46 -1.98
C ALA A 138 -26.55 20.75 -1.16
N ARG A 139 -25.41 21.45 -1.15
CA ARG A 139 -25.26 22.76 -0.49
C ARG A 139 -26.11 23.82 -1.16
N GLU A 140 -26.10 23.90 -2.50
CA GLU A 140 -26.96 24.81 -3.26
C GLU A 140 -28.45 24.51 -3.02
N LEU A 141 -28.85 23.24 -2.97
CA LEU A 141 -30.23 22.86 -2.70
C LEU A 141 -30.68 23.33 -1.31
N ALA A 142 -29.86 23.12 -0.28
CA ALA A 142 -30.16 23.54 1.09
C ALA A 142 -30.27 25.07 1.22
N ALA A 143 -29.37 25.82 0.54
CA ALA A 143 -29.41 27.27 0.53
C ALA A 143 -30.69 27.80 -0.15
N ASN A 144 -31.02 27.31 -1.35
CA ASN A 144 -32.22 27.73 -2.08
C ASN A 144 -33.51 27.30 -1.36
N ALA A 145 -33.51 26.17 -0.64
CA ALA A 145 -34.68 25.72 0.13
C ALA A 145 -34.99 26.68 1.28
N SER A 146 -33.96 27.28 1.86
CA SER A 146 -34.08 28.27 2.93
C SER A 146 -34.67 29.59 2.41
N TYR A 147 -34.25 30.05 1.22
CA TYR A 147 -34.83 31.23 0.57
C TYR A 147 -36.28 31.01 0.16
N PHE A 148 -36.60 29.85 -0.42
CA PHE A 148 -37.97 29.47 -0.77
C PHE A 148 -38.89 29.43 0.46
N ALA A 149 -38.46 28.81 1.56
CA ALA A 149 -39.23 28.75 2.80
C ALA A 149 -39.46 30.14 3.41
N ALA A 150 -38.43 31.00 3.40
CA ALA A 150 -38.58 32.40 3.83
C ALA A 150 -39.58 33.15 2.94
N GLY A 151 -39.51 33.00 1.61
CA GLY A 151 -40.45 33.59 0.68
C GLY A 151 -41.91 33.18 0.94
N LEU A 152 -42.15 31.90 1.24
CA LEU A 152 -43.48 31.41 1.65
C LEU A 152 -43.97 32.02 2.97
N ILE A 153 -43.10 32.10 3.99
CA ILE A 153 -43.44 32.69 5.30
C ILE A 153 -43.82 34.17 5.14
N TRP A 154 -43.09 34.91 4.30
CA TRP A 154 -43.30 36.34 4.06
C TRP A 154 -44.21 36.65 2.86
N SER A 155 -44.92 35.63 2.34
CA SER A 155 -45.88 35.74 1.22
C SER A 155 -45.34 36.41 -0.05
N GLN A 156 -44.05 36.17 -0.35
CA GLN A 156 -43.41 36.62 -1.58
C GLN A 156 -43.72 35.65 -2.74
N PRO A 157 -43.69 36.12 -4.01
CA PRO A 157 -43.74 35.23 -5.16
C PRO A 157 -42.48 34.35 -5.20
N VAL A 158 -42.65 33.02 -5.16
CA VAL A 158 -41.57 32.02 -5.05
C VAL A 158 -41.48 31.07 -6.25
N GLY A 159 -42.09 31.43 -7.39
CA GLY A 159 -42.19 30.55 -8.56
C GLY A 159 -40.82 30.18 -9.15
N ASP A 160 -39.92 31.15 -9.28
CA ASP A 160 -38.58 30.93 -9.82
C ASP A 160 -37.71 30.10 -8.86
N ASP A 161 -37.83 30.32 -7.55
CA ASP A 161 -37.13 29.56 -6.52
C ASP A 161 -37.60 28.09 -6.50
N ALA A 162 -38.91 27.85 -6.64
CA ALA A 162 -39.47 26.50 -6.75
C ALA A 162 -38.94 25.75 -7.98
N GLN A 163 -38.86 26.42 -9.13
CA GLN A 163 -38.34 25.84 -10.36
C GLN A 163 -36.83 25.55 -10.27
N ARG A 164 -36.08 26.43 -9.60
CA ARG A 164 -34.65 26.24 -9.35
C ARG A 164 -34.40 25.05 -8.42
N LEU A 165 -35.20 24.90 -7.36
CA LEU A 165 -35.16 23.73 -6.47
C LEU A 165 -35.46 22.42 -7.19
N ALA A 166 -36.48 22.40 -8.06
CA ALA A 166 -36.81 21.21 -8.84
C ALA A 166 -35.66 20.80 -9.79
N THR A 167 -34.97 21.79 -10.38
CA THR A 167 -33.82 21.55 -11.26
C THR A 167 -32.62 21.00 -10.48
N LEU A 168 -32.29 21.58 -9.33
CA LEU A 168 -31.20 21.11 -8.47
C LEU A 168 -31.46 19.69 -7.94
N ALA A 169 -32.69 19.39 -7.50
CA ALA A 169 -33.07 18.06 -7.03
C ALA A 169 -32.94 17.00 -8.14
N ARG A 170 -33.32 17.35 -9.38
CA ARG A 170 -33.16 16.46 -10.54
C ARG A 170 -31.70 16.18 -10.85
N ASN A 171 -30.84 17.20 -10.84
CA ASN A 171 -29.41 17.05 -11.09
C ASN A 171 -28.74 16.20 -10.00
N LEU A 172 -29.10 16.42 -8.73
CA LEU A 172 -28.60 15.64 -7.61
C LEU A 172 -28.94 14.14 -7.74
N ALA A 173 -30.18 13.81 -8.11
CA ALA A 173 -30.61 12.44 -8.32
C ALA A 173 -29.86 11.76 -9.49
N HIS A 174 -29.59 12.51 -10.56
CA HIS A 174 -28.82 12.02 -11.70
C HIS A 174 -27.37 11.71 -11.31
N THR A 175 -26.70 12.64 -10.62
CA THR A 175 -25.34 12.45 -10.11
C THR A 175 -25.25 11.28 -9.14
N ALA A 176 -26.20 11.14 -8.21
CA ALA A 176 -26.25 10.01 -7.27
C ALA A 176 -26.37 8.66 -8.00
N THR A 177 -27.23 8.57 -9.03
CA THR A 177 -27.38 7.36 -9.85
C THR A 177 -26.06 6.99 -10.54
N ARG A 178 -25.36 7.96 -11.12
CA ARG A 178 -24.05 7.76 -11.76
C ARG A 178 -22.99 7.29 -10.76
N VAL A 179 -22.98 7.83 -9.54
CA VAL A 179 -22.07 7.37 -8.47
C VAL A 179 -22.36 5.91 -8.09
N ASP A 180 -23.62 5.51 -7.99
CA ASP A 180 -23.99 4.11 -7.70
C ASP A 180 -23.58 3.16 -8.83
N GLU A 181 -23.76 3.57 -10.09
CA GLU A 181 -23.31 2.83 -11.27
C GLU A 181 -21.79 2.63 -11.27
N LEU A 182 -21.02 3.69 -11.01
CA LEU A 182 -19.55 3.63 -10.94
C LEU A 182 -19.04 2.81 -9.75
N ARG A 183 -19.83 2.68 -8.67
CA ARG A 183 -19.54 1.79 -7.53
C ARG A 183 -19.88 0.32 -7.81
N GLY A 184 -20.48 0.00 -8.95
CA GLY A 184 -20.92 -1.35 -9.29
C GLY A 184 -22.23 -1.78 -8.61
N HIS A 185 -22.96 -0.85 -8.00
CA HIS A 185 -24.32 -1.11 -7.54
C HIS A 185 -25.24 -1.09 -8.77
N LYS A 186 -25.58 -2.27 -9.31
CA LYS A 186 -26.61 -2.36 -10.34
C LYS A 186 -27.90 -1.81 -9.77
N ASN A 187 -28.43 -0.76 -10.39
CA ASN A 187 -29.76 -0.26 -10.11
C ASN A 187 -30.76 -1.42 -10.37
N PRO A 188 -31.46 -1.97 -9.36
CA PRO A 188 -32.32 -3.15 -9.53
C PRO A 188 -33.63 -2.85 -10.28
N ARG A 189 -33.73 -1.68 -10.94
CA ARG A 189 -34.91 -1.24 -11.69
C ARG A 189 -34.53 -0.62 -13.03
N ARG A 190 -33.98 -1.42 -13.93
CA ARG A 190 -34.23 -1.35 -15.37
C ARG A 190 -34.13 -2.74 -15.98
#